data_AF-A0A1B6GYN6-F1
#
_entry.id   AF-A0A1B6GYN6-F1
#
_cell.length_a   1.000
_cell.length_b   1.000
_cell.length_c   1.000
_cell.angle_alpha   90.00
_cell.angle_beta   90.00
_cell.angle_gamma   90.00
#
_symmetry.space_group_name_H-M   'P 1'
#
loop_
_entity.id
_entity.type
_entity.pdbx_description
1 polymer ?
#
loop_
_entity_poly.entity_id
_entity_poly.type
_entity_poly.pdbx_seq_one_letter_code
_entity_poly.pdbx_strand_id
1 'polypeptide(L)'
;ESNQCLLWSYVIIFHRTAAMANELFTTMRVLSTLVLICAYVENTIEWSLNPLSWFSRARGCQLKLNSDLNSGHEPIFLVKTRHGFELAMPELVDEVGMFKLAKGDTLFVACPGNNNEIRGFANYNGGSVMSRCVMDKTLELKGKQVVSSELECKNKVFAKLKETEKECGNNIGEEVQLGFEVEGWHPLVTVCYYRSRAETLHATHILFGSSLLGAEIKEKKKYFIKGPSNIYPGVNPASAYKQQNQRKVFSQLLGEERANFILARSYLSRGHLAPDGDFLLGTWQHLAYFYINTAPQWQSVNGGNWLQLETLVRNFASSVSNIILSMLLENFKYMIK
;
A
#
# COMPACT_ATOMS: atom_id res chain seq x y z
N GLU A 1 -20.70 22.43 -35.87
CA GLU A 1 -20.45 21.07 -35.39
C GLU A 1 -18.95 20.84 -35.28
N SER A 2 -18.42 20.82 -34.08
CA SER A 2 -17.09 20.24 -33.78
C SER A 2 -17.08 19.87 -32.31
N ASN A 3 -17.58 18.67 -32.01
CA ASN A 3 -17.40 18.04 -30.72
C ASN A 3 -15.92 17.70 -30.56
N GLN A 4 -15.14 18.62 -29.99
CA GLN A 4 -13.82 18.26 -29.45
C GLN A 4 -14.06 17.41 -28.20
N CYS A 5 -14.05 16.09 -28.37
CA CYS A 5 -13.82 15.18 -27.25
C CYS A 5 -12.42 15.47 -26.69
N LEU A 6 -12.36 16.02 -25.48
CA LEU A 6 -11.13 16.04 -24.69
C LEU A 6 -10.73 14.58 -24.42
N LEU A 7 -9.76 14.08 -25.18
CA LEU A 7 -9.08 12.82 -24.91
C LEU A 7 -8.20 13.00 -23.67
N TRP A 8 -8.52 12.28 -22.61
CA TRP A 8 -7.73 12.22 -21.38
C TRP A 8 -6.78 11.03 -21.50
N SER A 9 -5.47 11.27 -21.45
CA SER A 9 -4.45 10.23 -21.40
C SER A 9 -3.98 10.05 -19.96
N TYR A 10 -4.20 8.85 -19.42
CA TYR A 10 -3.51 8.42 -18.21
C TYR A 10 -2.35 7.53 -18.66
N VAL A 11 -1.12 7.87 -18.26
CA VAL A 11 0.05 7.06 -18.57
C VAL A 11 0.39 6.28 -17.31
N ILE A 12 0.26 4.95 -17.38
CA ILE A 12 0.73 4.05 -16.34
C ILE A 12 2.10 3.55 -16.75
N ILE A 13 3.10 3.84 -15.93
CA ILE A 13 4.47 3.34 -16.13
C ILE A 13 4.73 2.21 -15.13
N PHE A 14 5.07 1.04 -15.66
CA PHE A 14 5.53 -0.09 -14.88
C PHE A 14 7.05 -0.14 -14.87
N HIS A 15 7.64 -0.17 -13.67
CA HIS A 15 9.05 -0.49 -13.50
C HIS A 15 9.18 -1.82 -12.75
N ARG A 16 9.91 -2.78 -13.34
CA ARG A 16 10.32 -4.00 -12.63
C ARG A 16 11.44 -3.65 -11.67
N THR A 17 11.34 -4.09 -10.41
CA THR A 17 12.46 -4.04 -9.48
C THR A 17 13.51 -5.05 -9.94
N ALA A 18 14.67 -4.57 -10.39
CA ALA A 18 15.81 -5.41 -10.67
C ALA A 18 16.45 -5.85 -9.34
N ALA A 19 15.96 -6.95 -8.77
CA ALA A 19 16.65 -7.69 -7.73
C ALA A 19 16.71 -9.15 -8.18
N MET A 20 17.94 -9.68 -8.23
CA MET A 20 18.36 -10.98 -8.77
C MET A 20 18.71 -10.98 -10.28
N ALA A 21 19.73 -10.20 -10.63
CA ALA A 21 20.57 -10.50 -11.78
C ALA A 21 21.52 -11.66 -11.42
N ASN A 22 21.14 -12.89 -11.79
CA ASN A 22 21.99 -14.02 -12.18
C ASN A 22 21.22 -15.33 -11.96
N GLU A 23 20.41 -15.73 -12.93
CA GLU A 23 20.30 -17.15 -13.29
C GLU A 23 20.18 -17.27 -14.81
N LEU A 24 21.10 -18.05 -15.39
CA LEU A 24 21.14 -18.38 -16.82
C LEU A 24 19.84 -19.10 -17.20
N PHE A 25 19.01 -18.49 -18.03
CA PHE A 25 17.98 -19.20 -18.77
C PHE A 25 18.63 -19.94 -19.95
N THR A 26 18.96 -21.22 -19.74
CA THR A 26 19.22 -22.15 -20.84
C THR A 26 17.88 -22.46 -21.51
N THR A 27 17.77 -22.09 -22.78
CA THR A 27 16.60 -22.30 -23.63
C THR A 27 16.40 -23.78 -23.93
N MET A 28 15.39 -24.42 -23.34
CA MET A 28 14.93 -25.74 -23.77
C MET A 28 13.99 -25.61 -24.98
N ARG A 29 14.53 -25.86 -26.17
CA ARG A 29 13.72 -26.21 -27.35
C ARG A 29 13.22 -27.65 -27.18
N VAL A 30 11.90 -27.82 -27.20
CA VAL A 30 11.26 -29.12 -27.35
C VAL A 30 11.50 -29.60 -28.77
N LEU A 31 12.30 -30.64 -28.93
CA LEU A 31 12.33 -31.48 -30.14
C LEU A 31 12.23 -32.94 -29.70
N SER A 32 11.16 -33.55 -30.18
CA SER A 32 10.80 -34.95 -30.10
C SER A 32 11.86 -35.86 -30.74
N THR A 33 12.42 -36.79 -29.97
CA THR A 33 12.80 -38.13 -30.46
C THR A 33 13.03 -39.10 -29.30
N LEU A 34 12.37 -40.26 -29.38
CA LEU A 34 12.60 -41.44 -28.54
C LEU A 34 14.05 -41.91 -28.63
N VAL A 35 14.68 -42.16 -27.48
CA VAL A 35 15.74 -43.16 -27.34
C VAL A 35 15.54 -43.91 -26.02
N LEU A 36 15.10 -45.16 -26.13
CA LEU A 36 15.23 -46.18 -25.09
C LEU A 36 16.71 -46.42 -24.80
N ILE A 37 17.12 -46.31 -23.54
CA ILE A 37 18.28 -47.04 -23.03
C ILE A 37 17.85 -47.72 -21.73
N CYS A 38 17.61 -49.02 -21.83
CA CYS A 38 17.62 -49.94 -20.71
C CYS A 38 19.02 -49.92 -20.04
N ALA A 39 19.06 -49.68 -18.74
CA ALA A 39 20.17 -50.13 -17.91
C ALA A 39 19.59 -50.75 -16.64
N TYR A 40 19.82 -52.04 -16.55
CA TYR A 40 19.46 -52.97 -15.48
C TYR A 40 20.32 -52.66 -14.25
N VAL A 41 19.72 -52.46 -13.08
CA VAL A 41 20.39 -52.67 -11.78
C VAL A 41 19.38 -53.32 -10.84
N GLU A 42 19.49 -54.65 -10.71
CA GLU A 42 18.98 -55.35 -9.53
C GLU A 42 19.93 -55.09 -8.37
N ASN A 43 19.41 -54.54 -7.27
CA ASN A 43 19.70 -55.09 -5.94
C ASN A 43 18.71 -54.55 -4.90
N THR A 44 18.17 -55.52 -4.17
CA THR A 44 17.30 -55.40 -3.00
C THR A 44 17.95 -54.60 -1.88
N ILE A 45 17.26 -53.59 -1.34
CA ILE A 45 17.54 -53.05 -0.02
C ILE A 45 16.27 -53.01 0.81
N GLU A 46 16.43 -53.58 2.00
CA GLU A 46 15.47 -53.80 3.07
C GLU A 46 14.76 -52.54 3.57
N TRP A 47 13.64 -52.83 4.21
CA TRP A 47 12.75 -51.92 4.88
C TRP A 47 13.48 -51.34 6.10
N SER A 48 13.86 -50.06 6.04
CA SER A 48 14.03 -49.27 7.26
C SER A 48 12.91 -48.22 7.31
N LEU A 49 11.83 -48.60 7.99
CA LEU A 49 10.94 -47.63 8.61
C LEU A 49 11.78 -46.88 9.63
N ASN A 50 12.31 -45.71 9.25
CA ASN A 50 12.85 -44.78 10.23
C ASN A 50 11.67 -44.27 11.06
N PRO A 51 11.57 -44.64 12.34
CA PRO A 51 10.50 -44.16 13.19
C PRO A 51 10.82 -42.72 13.56
N LEU A 52 9.90 -41.81 13.25
CA LEU A 52 9.64 -40.61 14.04
C LEU A 52 10.89 -39.80 14.44
N SER A 53 11.48 -39.06 13.50
CA SER A 53 11.96 -37.71 13.84
C SER A 53 10.83 -36.69 13.67
N TRP A 54 9.73 -36.96 14.38
CA TRP A 54 8.75 -35.94 14.78
C TRP A 54 9.42 -35.02 15.81
N PHE A 55 10.51 -34.34 15.43
CA PHE A 55 10.78 -33.05 16.04
C PHE A 55 9.57 -32.21 15.68
N SER A 56 8.65 -32.05 16.62
CA SER A 56 7.62 -31.04 16.51
C SER A 56 8.39 -29.75 16.25
N ARG A 57 8.41 -29.29 15.00
CA ARG A 57 8.94 -27.99 14.65
C ARG A 57 8.15 -27.05 15.53
N ALA A 58 8.79 -26.49 16.55
CA ALA A 58 8.08 -25.71 17.56
C ALA A 58 7.22 -24.71 16.81
N ARG A 59 5.88 -24.83 16.94
CA ARG A 59 4.96 -24.05 16.11
C ARG A 59 5.29 -22.59 16.34
N GLY A 60 5.78 -21.93 15.30
CA GLY A 60 6.01 -20.50 15.31
C GLY A 60 4.69 -19.74 15.36
N CYS A 61 4.73 -18.44 15.09
CA CYS A 61 3.55 -17.60 15.11
C CYS A 61 3.03 -17.40 13.69
N GLN A 62 1.71 -17.44 13.56
CA GLN A 62 0.97 -17.19 12.34
C GLN A 62 -0.13 -16.19 12.67
N LEU A 63 0.18 -14.91 12.47
CA LEU A 63 -0.72 -13.80 12.81
C LEU A 63 -1.51 -13.43 11.56
N LYS A 64 -2.71 -14.00 11.41
CA LYS A 64 -3.56 -13.73 10.24
C LYS A 64 -4.03 -12.29 10.26
N LEU A 65 -3.84 -11.60 9.14
CA LEU A 65 -4.13 -10.18 9.01
C LEU A 65 -5.60 -9.87 9.34
N ASN A 66 -6.53 -10.63 8.75
CA ASN A 66 -7.97 -10.38 8.84
C ASN A 66 -8.67 -10.97 10.08
N SER A 67 -7.97 -11.70 10.96
CA SER A 67 -8.60 -12.32 12.14
C SER A 67 -7.82 -12.21 13.45
N ASP A 68 -6.51 -11.96 13.38
CA ASP A 68 -5.62 -12.05 14.53
C ASP A 68 -4.93 -10.72 14.86
N LEU A 69 -5.22 -9.66 14.09
CA LEU A 69 -4.81 -8.29 14.38
C LEU A 69 -5.96 -7.48 14.96
N ASN A 70 -5.64 -6.44 15.73
CA ASN A 70 -6.66 -5.55 16.28
C ASN A 70 -7.36 -4.76 15.16
N SER A 71 -8.69 -4.76 15.12
CA SER A 71 -9.45 -4.08 14.07
C SER A 71 -9.72 -2.59 14.34
N GLY A 72 -9.49 -2.11 15.57
CA GLY A 72 -9.82 -0.76 16.01
C GLY A 72 -8.64 0.20 15.93
N HIS A 73 -7.69 0.04 16.84
CA HIS A 73 -6.50 0.89 16.99
C HIS A 73 -5.25 0.04 16.78
N GLU A 74 -5.14 -0.53 15.59
CA GLU A 74 -4.04 -1.39 15.18
C GLU A 74 -2.68 -0.65 15.24
N PRO A 75 -1.63 -1.29 15.77
CA PRO A 75 -0.27 -0.77 15.73
C PRO A 75 0.39 -0.94 14.35
N ILE A 76 1.55 -0.32 14.18
CA ILE A 76 2.47 -0.61 13.09
C ILE A 76 3.41 -1.73 13.52
N PHE A 77 3.67 -2.65 12.62
CA PHE A 77 4.62 -3.73 12.82
C PHE A 77 5.91 -3.46 12.06
N LEU A 78 7.04 -3.66 12.73
CA LEU A 78 8.39 -3.46 12.19
C LEU A 78 9.22 -4.72 12.39
N VAL A 79 10.21 -4.90 11.53
CA VAL A 79 11.30 -5.88 11.70
C VAL A 79 12.62 -5.13 11.76
N LYS A 80 13.60 -5.69 12.46
CA LYS A 80 14.96 -5.13 12.49
C LYS A 80 15.86 -5.94 11.56
N THR A 81 16.36 -5.29 10.52
CA THR A 81 17.27 -5.86 9.53
C THR A 81 18.69 -5.30 9.73
N ARG A 82 19.61 -5.66 8.83
CA ARG A 82 20.96 -5.05 8.79
C ARG A 82 20.91 -3.57 8.37
N HIS A 83 19.84 -3.13 7.72
CA HIS A 83 19.66 -1.76 7.22
C HIS A 83 18.91 -0.86 8.21
N GLY A 84 18.52 -1.38 9.37
CA GLY A 84 17.78 -0.65 10.39
C GLY A 84 16.42 -1.29 10.63
N PHE A 85 15.44 -0.47 11.04
CA PHE A 85 14.06 -0.92 11.12
C PHE A 85 13.41 -0.80 9.75
N GLU A 86 12.55 -1.75 9.42
CA GLU A 86 11.74 -1.78 8.20
C GLU A 86 10.30 -2.17 8.56
N LEU A 87 9.33 -1.75 7.75
CA LEU A 87 7.94 -2.21 7.88
C LEU A 87 7.89 -3.73 7.77
N ALA A 88 7.22 -4.39 8.71
CA ALA A 88 7.02 -5.83 8.64
C ALA A 88 6.15 -6.16 7.43
N MET A 89 6.65 -7.04 6.57
CA MET A 89 5.95 -7.47 5.36
C MET A 89 5.19 -8.76 5.63
N PRO A 90 3.86 -8.79 5.44
CA PRO A 90 3.10 -10.03 5.53
C PRO A 90 3.26 -10.87 4.25
N GLU A 91 3.04 -12.17 4.42
CA GLU A 91 3.14 -13.19 3.39
C GLU A 91 1.76 -13.77 3.08
N LEU A 92 1.58 -14.25 1.85
CA LEU A 92 0.42 -15.08 1.49
C LEU A 92 0.76 -16.55 1.74
N VAL A 93 0.02 -17.21 2.63
CA VAL A 93 0.13 -18.65 2.89
C VAL A 93 -1.26 -19.26 2.79
N ASP A 94 -1.44 -20.23 1.89
CA ASP A 94 -2.72 -20.91 1.64
C ASP A 94 -3.87 -19.90 1.45
N GLU A 95 -3.66 -18.90 0.60
CA GLU A 95 -4.60 -17.81 0.29
C GLU A 95 -4.94 -16.87 1.48
N VAL A 96 -4.22 -16.99 2.59
CA VAL A 96 -4.40 -16.15 3.78
C VAL A 96 -3.17 -15.27 4.00
N GLY A 97 -3.37 -13.96 4.06
CA GLY A 97 -2.33 -13.03 4.46
C GLY A 97 -2.01 -13.15 5.95
N MET A 98 -0.73 -13.27 6.29
CA MET A 98 -0.30 -13.36 7.68
C MET A 98 1.14 -12.90 7.89
N PHE A 99 1.46 -12.52 9.12
CA PHE A 99 2.85 -12.50 9.58
C PHE A 99 3.24 -13.91 10.04
N LYS A 100 4.26 -14.48 9.39
CA LYS A 100 4.81 -15.79 9.75
C LYS A 100 6.15 -15.60 10.45
N LEU A 101 6.23 -16.07 11.68
CA LEU A 101 7.40 -15.91 12.54
C LEU A 101 7.83 -17.28 13.05
N ALA A 102 9.12 -17.60 13.02
CA ALA A 102 9.64 -18.74 13.75
C ALA A 102 9.56 -18.45 15.27
N LYS A 103 9.52 -19.52 16.08
CA LYS A 103 9.58 -19.36 17.53
C LYS A 103 10.87 -18.64 17.92
N GLY A 104 10.73 -17.56 18.69
CA GLY A 104 11.84 -16.70 19.08
C GLY A 104 12.12 -15.52 18.15
N ASP A 105 11.51 -15.46 16.97
CA ASP A 105 11.63 -14.31 16.06
C ASP A 105 11.04 -13.06 16.69
N THR A 106 11.61 -11.92 16.34
CA THR A 106 11.19 -10.61 16.86
C THR A 106 10.25 -9.91 15.90
N LEU A 107 9.14 -9.39 16.42
CA LEU A 107 8.27 -8.45 15.72
C LEU A 107 8.16 -7.20 16.58
N PHE A 108 8.56 -6.05 16.06
CA PHE A 108 8.47 -4.80 16.80
C PHE A 108 7.09 -4.19 16.58
N VAL A 109 6.46 -3.76 17.66
CA VAL A 109 5.10 -3.20 17.67
C VAL A 109 5.20 -1.74 18.06
N ALA A 110 4.60 -0.85 17.27
CA ALA A 110 4.73 0.58 17.51
C ALA A 110 3.43 1.35 17.26
N CYS A 111 3.25 2.42 18.04
CA CYS A 111 2.09 3.30 17.96
C CYS A 111 2.55 4.73 17.64
N PRO A 112 2.95 5.05 16.39
CA PRO A 112 3.38 6.40 16.08
C PRO A 112 2.27 7.44 16.34
N GLY A 113 2.68 8.63 16.75
CA GLY A 113 1.82 9.74 17.12
C GLY A 113 2.14 10.31 18.50
N ASN A 114 1.64 11.51 18.79
CA ASN A 114 1.90 12.17 20.07
C ASN A 114 1.23 11.41 21.21
N ASN A 115 2.02 10.99 22.21
CA ASN A 115 1.56 10.22 23.37
C ASN A 115 0.72 8.98 23.00
N ASN A 116 1.01 8.38 21.84
CA ASN A 116 0.37 7.16 21.37
C ASN A 116 1.24 5.97 21.77
N GLU A 117 0.71 5.10 22.61
CA GLU A 117 1.44 3.95 23.17
C GLU A 117 0.58 2.70 23.05
N ILE A 118 1.20 1.53 23.16
CA ILE A 118 0.48 0.26 23.25
C ILE A 118 -0.20 0.21 24.63
N ARG A 119 -1.51 -0.05 24.66
CA ARG A 119 -2.27 -0.20 25.91
C ARG A 119 -1.67 -1.33 26.75
N GLY A 120 -1.45 -1.07 28.04
CA GLY A 120 -0.83 -2.03 28.96
C GLY A 120 0.69 -2.16 28.85
N PHE A 121 1.32 -1.54 27.83
CA PHE A 121 2.75 -1.59 27.59
C PHE A 121 3.27 -0.19 27.24
N ALA A 122 3.46 0.65 28.27
CA ALA A 122 3.96 2.01 28.08
C ALA A 122 5.32 2.01 27.35
N ASN A 123 5.45 2.84 26.32
CA ASN A 123 6.69 3.02 25.57
C ASN A 123 7.37 4.27 26.09
N TYR A 124 8.25 4.11 27.07
CA TYR A 124 9.16 5.17 27.44
C TYR A 124 9.97 5.54 26.19
N ASN A 125 9.73 6.74 25.65
CA ASN A 125 10.40 7.36 24.48
C ASN A 125 9.70 7.27 23.12
N GLY A 126 8.42 6.87 23.02
CA GLY A 126 7.65 6.98 21.76
C GLY A 126 8.13 6.10 20.59
N GLY A 127 9.07 5.18 20.87
CA GLY A 127 9.57 4.18 19.92
C GLY A 127 8.72 2.92 19.88
N SER A 128 9.30 1.86 19.31
CA SER A 128 8.71 0.53 19.21
C SER A 128 8.93 -0.32 20.47
N VAL A 129 8.07 -1.32 20.70
CA VAL A 129 8.28 -2.40 21.66
C VAL A 129 8.70 -3.65 20.93
N MET A 130 9.81 -4.24 21.34
CA MET A 130 10.17 -5.58 20.89
C MET A 130 9.18 -6.61 21.43
N SER A 131 8.55 -7.36 20.55
CA SER A 131 7.86 -8.60 20.89
C SER A 131 8.64 -9.81 20.37
N ARG A 132 8.45 -10.97 21.00
CA ARG A 132 9.05 -12.23 20.58
C ARG A 132 7.96 -13.27 20.33
N CYS A 133 8.07 -14.01 19.23
CA CYS A 133 7.13 -15.08 18.93
C CYS A 133 7.26 -16.24 19.93
N VAL A 134 6.14 -16.61 20.57
CA VAL A 134 6.06 -17.77 21.46
C VAL A 134 5.51 -18.98 20.70
N MET A 135 4.25 -18.90 20.24
CA MET A 135 3.57 -19.90 19.41
C MET A 135 2.20 -19.40 18.93
N ASP A 136 1.75 -19.89 17.78
CA ASP A 136 0.43 -19.60 17.18
C ASP A 136 0.14 -18.08 17.08
N LYS A 137 -0.66 -17.51 17.98
CA LYS A 137 -0.99 -16.07 18.01
C LYS A 137 -0.35 -15.32 19.18
N THR A 138 0.48 -16.02 19.95
CA THR A 138 1.00 -15.55 21.23
C THR A 138 2.37 -14.95 21.04
N LEU A 139 2.50 -13.69 21.46
CA LEU A 139 3.74 -12.94 21.49
C LEU A 139 4.13 -12.66 22.94
N GLU A 140 5.43 -12.60 23.22
CA GLU A 140 5.96 -12.15 24.50
C GLU A 140 6.39 -10.69 24.38
N LEU A 141 5.80 -9.81 25.17
CA LEU A 141 6.13 -8.39 25.26
C LEU A 141 6.50 -8.06 26.72
N LYS A 142 7.73 -7.58 26.94
CA LYS A 142 8.25 -7.23 28.28
C LYS A 142 8.02 -8.33 29.33
N GLY A 143 8.23 -9.59 28.95
CA GLY A 143 8.06 -10.76 29.83
C GLY A 143 6.61 -11.19 30.07
N LYS A 144 5.62 -10.57 29.41
CA LYS A 144 4.22 -10.98 29.45
C LYS A 144 3.80 -11.60 28.12
N GLN A 145 3.07 -12.71 28.18
CA GLN A 145 2.44 -13.29 26.99
C GLN A 145 1.16 -12.51 26.66
N VAL A 146 1.00 -12.19 25.38
CA VAL A 146 -0.11 -11.39 24.84
C VAL A 146 -0.56 -12.03 23.54
N VAL A 147 -1.87 -12.11 23.34
CA VAL A 147 -2.42 -12.54 22.05
C VAL A 147 -2.38 -11.38 21.07
N SER A 148 -1.96 -11.61 19.83
CA SER A 148 -1.75 -10.54 18.83
C SER A 148 -2.94 -9.60 18.64
N SER A 149 -4.18 -10.08 18.78
CA SER A 149 -5.41 -9.28 18.66
C SER A 149 -5.61 -8.28 19.80
N GLU A 150 -4.94 -8.48 20.93
CA GLU A 150 -4.98 -7.59 22.11
C GLU A 150 -3.97 -6.45 22.01
N LEU A 151 -3.08 -6.46 21.01
CA LEU A 151 -2.16 -5.36 20.76
C LEU A 151 -2.92 -4.17 20.19
N GLU A 152 -3.17 -3.18 21.06
CA GLU A 152 -3.97 -2.00 20.73
C GLU A 152 -3.22 -0.72 21.10
N CYS A 153 -3.17 0.25 20.18
CA CYS A 153 -2.70 1.59 20.46
C CYS A 153 -3.74 2.42 21.23
N LYS A 154 -3.28 3.34 22.09
CA LYS A 154 -4.15 4.31 22.76
C LYS A 154 -5.00 5.12 21.78
N ASN A 155 -4.38 5.55 20.67
CA ASN A 155 -5.01 6.29 19.58
C ASN A 155 -4.77 5.59 18.24
N LYS A 156 -5.64 5.84 17.26
CA LYS A 156 -5.43 5.38 15.89
C LYS A 156 -4.11 5.89 15.34
N VAL A 157 -3.39 4.99 14.67
CA VAL A 157 -2.17 5.33 13.94
C VAL A 157 -2.54 6.00 12.61
N PHE A 158 -1.85 7.10 12.32
CA PHE A 158 -1.97 7.81 11.06
C PHE A 158 -0.59 7.95 10.40
N ALA A 159 -0.56 7.77 9.08
CA ALA A 159 0.58 8.16 8.27
C ALA A 159 0.82 9.67 8.38
N LYS A 160 2.05 10.10 8.12
CA LYS A 160 2.48 11.49 8.01
C LYS A 160 2.84 11.80 6.57
N LEU A 161 2.86 13.10 6.29
CA LEU A 161 3.38 13.68 5.07
C LEU A 161 4.74 14.29 5.40
N LYS A 162 5.76 14.00 4.58
CA LYS A 162 7.11 14.52 4.71
C LYS A 162 7.56 15.12 3.38
N GLU A 163 7.86 16.41 3.40
CA GLU A 163 8.46 17.11 2.25
C GLU A 163 9.92 16.66 2.10
N THR A 164 10.39 16.57 0.85
CA THR A 164 11.78 16.23 0.55
C THR A 164 12.46 17.43 -0.13
N GLU A 165 13.78 17.34 -0.29
CA GLU A 165 14.57 18.36 -1.00
C GLU A 165 14.62 18.10 -2.53
N LYS A 166 13.90 17.08 -3.02
CA LYS A 166 13.94 16.69 -4.43
C LYS A 166 12.84 17.39 -5.23
N GLU A 167 13.20 17.80 -6.43
CA GLU A 167 12.28 18.26 -7.45
C GLU A 167 11.82 17.10 -8.35
N CYS A 168 10.69 17.27 -9.02
CA CYS A 168 10.10 16.27 -9.90
C CYS A 168 9.26 16.92 -11.01
N GLY A 169 8.79 16.11 -11.97
CA GLY A 169 7.92 16.60 -13.05
C GLY A 169 8.57 17.63 -13.97
N ASN A 170 9.86 17.49 -14.30
CA ASN A 170 10.66 18.51 -15.01
C ASN A 170 10.83 19.81 -14.20
N ASN A 171 11.14 19.69 -12.91
CA ASN A 171 11.46 20.78 -11.99
C ASN A 171 10.33 21.80 -11.75
N ILE A 172 9.09 21.43 -12.05
CA ILE A 172 7.90 22.23 -11.66
C ILE A 172 7.24 21.73 -10.38
N GLY A 173 7.51 20.49 -9.99
CA GLY A 173 6.94 19.87 -8.80
C GLY A 173 8.00 19.58 -7.74
N GLU A 174 7.53 19.37 -6.53
CA GLU A 174 8.31 18.98 -5.36
C GLU A 174 7.94 17.53 -4.99
N GLU A 175 8.94 16.71 -4.64
CA GLU A 175 8.69 15.36 -4.15
C GLU A 175 8.25 15.42 -2.68
N VAL A 176 7.10 14.81 -2.40
CA VAL A 176 6.51 14.67 -1.07
C VAL A 176 6.22 13.20 -0.80
N GLN A 177 6.58 12.71 0.37
CA GLN A 177 6.39 11.30 0.74
C GLN A 177 5.29 11.14 1.79
N LEU A 178 4.50 10.08 1.65
CA LEU A 178 3.51 9.64 2.62
C LEU A 178 3.98 8.33 3.25
N GLY A 179 4.00 8.26 4.58
CA GLY A 179 4.63 7.16 5.30
C GLY A 179 4.50 7.25 6.82
N PHE A 180 5.29 6.46 7.54
CA PHE A 180 5.30 6.45 9.01
C PHE A 180 6.64 6.92 9.56
N GLU A 181 6.60 7.77 10.58
CA GLU A 181 7.80 8.22 11.31
C GLU A 181 7.84 7.47 12.65
N VAL A 182 8.61 6.37 12.69
CA VAL A 182 8.78 5.47 13.83
C VAL A 182 10.03 4.61 13.64
N GLU A 183 11.00 4.71 14.56
CA GLU A 183 12.32 4.06 14.40
C GLU A 183 13.01 4.40 13.07
N GLY A 184 12.77 5.61 12.56
CA GLY A 184 13.13 6.05 11.21
C GLY A 184 11.91 6.43 10.37
N TRP A 185 12.18 6.80 9.12
CA TRP A 185 11.16 7.18 8.15
C TRP A 185 10.87 6.04 7.18
N HIS A 186 9.59 5.65 7.08
CA HIS A 186 9.13 4.55 6.24
C HIS A 186 8.14 5.07 5.19
N PRO A 187 8.61 5.51 4.01
CA PRO A 187 7.74 5.96 2.93
C PRO A 187 7.03 4.78 2.25
N LEU A 188 5.76 4.96 1.90
CA LEU A 188 4.95 4.00 1.14
C LEU A 188 4.44 4.57 -0.18
N VAL A 189 4.23 5.89 -0.25
CA VAL A 189 3.87 6.60 -1.48
C VAL A 189 4.76 7.82 -1.64
N THR A 190 5.30 7.98 -2.84
CA THR A 190 6.00 9.19 -3.27
C THR A 190 5.10 9.96 -4.22
N VAL A 191 4.91 11.25 -3.96
CA VAL A 191 4.01 12.13 -4.69
C VAL A 191 4.83 13.25 -5.31
N CYS A 192 4.67 13.48 -6.60
CA CYS A 192 5.17 14.68 -7.24
C CYS A 192 4.09 15.76 -7.24
N TYR A 193 4.34 16.87 -6.53
CA TYR A 193 3.32 17.86 -6.24
C TYR A 193 3.68 19.25 -6.75
N TYR A 194 2.82 19.82 -7.60
CA TYR A 194 2.95 21.17 -8.09
C TYR A 194 2.16 22.15 -7.20
N ARG A 195 2.86 22.68 -6.20
CA ARG A 195 2.28 23.47 -5.10
C ARG A 195 1.51 24.71 -5.55
N SER A 196 2.01 25.46 -6.54
CA SER A 196 1.37 26.71 -6.98
C SER A 196 -0.01 26.50 -7.61
N ARG A 197 -0.28 25.29 -8.14
CA ARG A 197 -1.58 24.90 -8.68
C ARG A 197 -2.36 23.96 -7.77
N ALA A 198 -1.83 23.64 -6.59
CA ALA A 198 -2.38 22.63 -5.69
C ALA A 198 -2.71 21.31 -6.41
N GLU A 199 -1.80 20.88 -7.28
CA GLU A 199 -1.99 19.77 -8.21
C GLU A 199 -0.98 18.67 -7.96
N THR A 200 -1.44 17.44 -7.94
CA THR A 200 -0.56 16.28 -7.96
C THR A 200 -0.28 15.89 -9.40
N LEU A 201 0.99 15.82 -9.78
CA LEU A 201 1.42 15.44 -11.13
C LEU A 201 1.44 13.92 -11.30
N HIS A 202 1.97 13.23 -10.30
CA HIS A 202 1.92 11.77 -10.22
C HIS A 202 2.09 11.27 -8.79
N ALA A 203 1.67 10.03 -8.55
CA ALA A 203 2.02 9.27 -7.37
C ALA A 203 2.69 7.95 -7.76
N THR A 204 3.63 7.51 -6.94
CA THR A 204 4.41 6.29 -7.16
C THR A 204 4.45 5.46 -5.89
N HIS A 205 4.15 4.17 -6.02
CA HIS A 205 4.13 3.22 -4.91
C HIS A 205 4.40 1.79 -5.40
N ILE A 206 4.54 0.86 -4.46
CA ILE A 206 4.82 -0.55 -4.76
C ILE A 206 3.54 -1.36 -4.62
N LEU A 207 3.27 -2.20 -5.62
CA LEU A 207 2.32 -3.29 -5.55
C LEU A 207 3.06 -4.56 -5.12
N PHE A 208 2.72 -5.07 -3.94
CA PHE A 208 3.43 -6.16 -3.27
C PHE A 208 3.04 -7.55 -3.78
N GLY A 209 3.01 -7.74 -5.10
CA GLY A 209 2.86 -9.05 -5.74
C GLY A 209 1.69 -9.87 -5.19
N SER A 210 1.92 -11.17 -4.99
CA SER A 210 0.93 -12.10 -4.44
C SER A 210 0.45 -11.75 -3.04
N SER A 211 1.22 -11.00 -2.22
CA SER A 211 0.76 -10.57 -0.89
C SER A 211 -0.49 -9.70 -0.94
N LEU A 212 -0.77 -9.03 -2.08
CA LEU A 212 -2.00 -8.26 -2.29
C LEU A 212 -3.28 -9.11 -2.11
N LEU A 213 -3.24 -10.40 -2.46
CA LEU A 213 -4.39 -11.30 -2.30
C LEU A 213 -4.76 -11.54 -0.84
N GLY A 214 -3.79 -11.38 0.07
CA GLY A 214 -3.95 -11.59 1.51
C GLY A 214 -4.14 -10.31 2.30
N ALA A 215 -4.22 -9.13 1.65
CA ALA A 215 -4.31 -7.84 2.32
C ALA A 215 -5.49 -7.75 3.31
N GLU A 216 -5.36 -6.89 4.32
CA GLU A 216 -6.45 -6.60 5.23
C GLU A 216 -7.65 -5.98 4.51
N ILE A 217 -8.84 -6.34 4.96
CA ILE A 217 -10.09 -5.77 4.49
C ILE A 217 -10.59 -4.83 5.59
N LYS A 218 -10.37 -3.52 5.42
CA LYS A 218 -10.91 -2.49 6.31
C LYS A 218 -12.03 -1.71 5.64
N GLU A 219 -12.89 -1.11 6.45
CA GLU A 219 -13.85 -0.14 5.96
C GLU A 219 -13.15 1.08 5.35
N LYS A 220 -13.66 1.51 4.19
CA LYS A 220 -13.17 2.72 3.53
C LYS A 220 -13.38 3.95 4.39
N LYS A 221 -12.37 4.82 4.44
CA LYS A 221 -12.47 6.09 5.18
C LYS A 221 -13.47 7.03 4.52
N LYS A 222 -14.26 7.69 5.36
CA LYS A 222 -15.26 8.69 4.93
C LYS A 222 -14.68 10.11 4.80
N TYR A 223 -13.46 10.33 5.25
CA TYR A 223 -12.81 11.65 5.28
C TYR A 223 -11.38 11.60 4.73
N PHE A 224 -10.91 12.75 4.25
CA PHE A 224 -9.57 12.93 3.71
C PHE A 224 -8.74 13.86 4.58
N ILE A 225 -7.43 13.64 4.58
CA ILE A 225 -6.46 14.39 5.38
C ILE A 225 -5.85 15.48 4.49
N LYS A 226 -5.98 16.75 4.90
CA LYS A 226 -5.37 17.90 4.19
C LYS A 226 -3.84 17.85 4.26
N GLY A 227 -3.29 17.34 5.35
CA GLY A 227 -1.87 17.48 5.66
C GLY A 227 -1.54 18.87 6.22
N PRO A 228 -0.24 19.20 6.33
CA PRO A 228 0.24 20.50 6.77
C PRO A 228 -0.34 21.67 5.97
N SER A 229 -0.53 22.83 6.62
CA SER A 229 -1.20 23.99 6.01
C SER A 229 -0.46 24.56 4.80
N ASN A 230 0.87 24.43 4.76
CA ASN A 230 1.73 24.89 3.68
C ASN A 230 1.59 24.07 2.38
N ILE A 231 1.05 22.85 2.43
CA ILE A 231 0.81 22.02 1.23
C ILE A 231 -0.26 22.66 0.33
N TYR A 232 -1.25 23.32 0.91
CA TYR A 232 -2.32 23.99 0.18
C TYR A 232 -2.42 25.46 0.60
N PRO A 233 -1.46 26.32 0.18
CA PRO A 233 -1.46 27.73 0.54
C PRO A 233 -2.67 28.42 -0.09
N GLY A 234 -3.50 29.06 0.72
CA GLY A 234 -4.72 29.75 0.24
C GLY A 234 -5.84 28.84 -0.26
N VAL A 235 -5.64 27.52 -0.31
CA VAL A 235 -6.62 26.56 -0.84
C VAL A 235 -7.12 25.63 0.26
N ASN A 236 -8.43 25.41 0.28
CA ASN A 236 -9.02 24.32 1.05
C ASN A 236 -9.45 23.21 0.08
N PRO A 237 -8.68 22.11 -0.04
CA PRO A 237 -9.01 21.05 -0.99
C PRO A 237 -10.36 20.41 -0.69
N ALA A 238 -10.77 20.31 0.58
CA ALA A 238 -12.09 19.79 0.92
C ALA A 238 -13.23 20.65 0.38
N SER A 239 -13.04 21.98 0.35
CA SER A 239 -14.00 22.89 -0.28
C SER A 239 -14.00 22.78 -1.80
N ALA A 240 -12.85 22.60 -2.44
CA ALA A 240 -12.75 22.49 -3.91
C ALA A 240 -13.60 21.32 -4.46
N TYR A 241 -13.68 20.21 -3.73
CA TYR A 241 -14.48 19.05 -4.12
C TYR A 241 -15.99 19.17 -3.83
N LYS A 242 -16.47 20.23 -3.20
CA LYS A 242 -17.92 20.41 -3.00
C LYS A 242 -18.59 20.76 -4.32
N GLN A 243 -19.64 20.02 -4.68
CA GLN A 243 -20.40 20.25 -5.92
C GLN A 243 -20.91 21.69 -6.06
N GLN A 244 -21.27 22.35 -4.95
CA GLN A 244 -21.65 23.77 -4.96
C GLN A 244 -20.50 24.67 -5.44
N ASN A 245 -19.26 24.40 -5.03
CA ASN A 245 -18.09 25.16 -5.47
C ASN A 245 -17.69 24.80 -6.91
N GLN A 246 -17.83 23.53 -7.30
CA GLN A 246 -17.69 23.13 -8.70
C GLN A 246 -18.69 23.89 -9.59
N ARG A 247 -19.96 24.03 -9.17
CA ARG A 247 -20.95 24.83 -9.90
C ARG A 247 -20.50 26.28 -10.06
N LYS A 248 -20.01 26.92 -9.00
CA LYS A 248 -19.49 28.29 -9.08
C LYS A 248 -18.38 28.43 -10.12
N VAL A 249 -17.38 27.54 -10.07
CA VAL A 249 -16.24 27.56 -11.00
C VAL A 249 -16.69 27.26 -12.43
N PHE A 250 -17.50 26.23 -12.64
CA PHE A 250 -17.99 25.86 -13.97
C PHE A 250 -18.88 26.95 -14.58
N SER A 251 -19.75 27.58 -13.78
CA SER A 251 -20.58 28.69 -14.27
C SER A 251 -19.73 29.89 -14.69
N GLN A 252 -18.66 30.20 -13.96
CA GLN A 252 -17.72 31.26 -14.33
C GLN A 252 -16.95 30.95 -15.62
N LEU A 253 -16.54 29.69 -15.83
CA LEU A 253 -15.73 29.30 -16.98
C LEU A 253 -16.55 29.03 -18.25
N LEU A 254 -17.74 28.44 -18.10
CA LEU A 254 -18.52 27.88 -19.22
C LEU A 254 -19.89 28.53 -19.39
N GLY A 255 -20.30 29.40 -18.46
CA GLY A 255 -21.67 29.92 -18.36
C GLY A 255 -22.60 28.98 -17.58
N GLU A 256 -23.64 29.56 -16.97
CA GLU A 256 -24.54 28.86 -16.03
C GLU A 256 -25.29 27.68 -16.68
N GLU A 257 -25.79 27.85 -17.91
CA GLU A 257 -26.54 26.81 -18.62
C GLU A 257 -25.68 25.55 -18.82
N ARG A 258 -24.45 25.71 -19.35
CA ARG A 258 -23.52 24.59 -19.59
C ARG A 258 -23.07 23.95 -18.28
N ALA A 259 -22.76 24.76 -17.26
CA ALA A 259 -22.40 24.25 -15.94
C ALA A 259 -23.52 23.40 -15.33
N ASN A 260 -24.77 23.88 -15.41
CA ASN A 260 -25.94 23.16 -14.92
C ASN A 260 -26.16 21.86 -15.68
N PHE A 261 -26.04 21.88 -17.02
CA PHE A 261 -26.18 20.67 -17.84
C PHE A 261 -25.14 19.59 -17.48
N ILE A 262 -23.86 19.96 -17.36
CA ILE A 262 -22.78 19.04 -16.99
C ILE A 262 -23.02 18.52 -15.57
N LEU A 263 -23.17 19.42 -14.59
CA LEU A 263 -23.20 19.07 -13.17
C LEU A 263 -24.52 18.44 -12.70
N ALA A 264 -25.57 18.45 -13.54
CA ALA A 264 -26.79 17.69 -13.28
C ALA A 264 -26.56 16.17 -13.40
N ARG A 265 -25.53 15.74 -14.14
CA ARG A 265 -25.27 14.33 -14.46
C ARG A 265 -23.90 13.85 -14.01
N SER A 266 -23.00 14.76 -13.65
CA SER A 266 -21.65 14.43 -13.22
C SER A 266 -21.16 15.38 -12.13
N TYR A 267 -20.14 14.94 -11.41
CA TYR A 267 -19.38 15.80 -10.51
C TYR A 267 -17.96 15.28 -10.42
N LEU A 268 -17.05 16.14 -9.98
CA LEU A 268 -15.66 15.78 -9.76
C LEU A 268 -15.48 15.25 -8.34
N SER A 269 -14.87 14.09 -8.26
CA SER A 269 -14.60 13.33 -7.06
C SER A 269 -13.11 13.31 -6.75
N ARG A 270 -12.78 12.90 -5.53
CA ARG A 270 -11.40 12.70 -5.07
C ARG A 270 -10.89 11.37 -5.64
N GLY A 271 -10.40 11.40 -6.88
CA GLY A 271 -9.80 10.23 -7.52
C GLY A 271 -8.44 9.95 -6.90
N HIS A 272 -8.21 8.73 -6.41
CA HIS A 272 -6.94 8.38 -5.77
C HIS A 272 -5.88 8.09 -6.83
N LEU A 273 -4.62 8.45 -6.55
CA LEU A 273 -3.47 8.12 -7.39
C LEU A 273 -2.66 6.94 -6.85
N ALA A 274 -2.73 6.68 -5.55
CA ALA A 274 -2.34 5.42 -4.93
C ALA A 274 -3.57 4.93 -4.13
N PRO A 275 -4.44 4.09 -4.71
CA PRO A 275 -5.69 3.69 -4.08
C PRO A 275 -5.45 2.81 -2.84
N ASP A 276 -6.41 2.82 -1.92
CA ASP A 276 -6.30 2.07 -0.66
C ASP A 276 -6.14 0.56 -0.89
N GLY A 277 -6.80 0.02 -1.91
CA GLY A 277 -6.71 -1.40 -2.30
C GLY A 277 -5.32 -1.88 -2.73
N ASP A 278 -4.31 -1.01 -2.83
CA ASP A 278 -2.94 -1.34 -3.18
C ASP A 278 -2.04 -1.60 -1.94
N PHE A 279 -2.57 -1.41 -0.73
CA PHE A 279 -1.81 -1.55 0.51
C PHE A 279 -2.26 -2.73 1.38
N LEU A 280 -1.29 -3.40 2.00
CA LEU A 280 -1.49 -4.68 2.68
C LEU A 280 -2.16 -4.56 4.06
N LEU A 281 -1.81 -3.54 4.84
CA LEU A 281 -2.34 -3.34 6.20
C LEU A 281 -3.30 -2.16 6.23
N GLY A 282 -4.31 -2.20 7.08
CA GLY A 282 -5.30 -1.15 7.26
C GLY A 282 -4.69 0.18 7.66
N THR A 283 -3.64 0.15 8.48
CA THR A 283 -2.85 1.33 8.82
C THR A 283 -2.22 1.96 7.58
N TRP A 284 -1.76 1.15 6.61
CA TRP A 284 -1.18 1.63 5.34
C TRP A 284 -2.26 2.13 4.38
N GLN A 285 -3.38 1.41 4.24
CA GLN A 285 -4.53 1.79 3.41
C GLN A 285 -5.03 3.20 3.73
N HIS A 286 -4.97 3.59 5.00
CA HIS A 286 -5.34 4.91 5.46
C HIS A 286 -4.52 6.07 4.87
N LEU A 287 -3.31 5.82 4.35
CA LEU A 287 -2.47 6.83 3.72
C LEU A 287 -3.05 7.28 2.36
N ALA A 288 -3.84 6.42 1.72
CA ALA A 288 -4.44 6.69 0.41
C ALA A 288 -5.38 7.92 0.44
N TYR A 289 -5.88 8.28 1.64
CA TYR A 289 -6.86 9.34 1.88
C TYR A 289 -6.24 10.71 2.16
N PHE A 290 -4.95 10.93 1.87
CA PHE A 290 -4.39 12.29 1.84
C PHE A 290 -4.85 13.02 0.57
N TYR A 291 -5.24 14.29 0.68
CA TYR A 291 -5.63 15.08 -0.49
C TYR A 291 -4.51 15.20 -1.53
N ILE A 292 -3.24 15.18 -1.11
CA ILE A 292 -2.08 15.23 -2.02
C ILE A 292 -1.96 13.96 -2.86
N ASN A 293 -2.61 12.87 -2.46
CA ASN A 293 -2.70 11.62 -3.23
C ASN A 293 -3.96 11.59 -4.12
N THR A 294 -4.54 12.75 -4.44
CA THR A 294 -5.77 12.83 -5.23
C THR A 294 -5.64 13.75 -6.42
N ALA A 295 -6.40 13.46 -7.46
CA ALA A 295 -6.75 14.42 -8.49
C ALA A 295 -8.26 14.43 -8.75
N PRO A 296 -8.80 15.54 -9.27
CA PRO A 296 -10.22 15.63 -9.54
C PRO A 296 -10.64 14.72 -10.69
N GLN A 297 -11.41 13.67 -10.42
CA GLN A 297 -11.89 12.77 -11.46
C GLN A 297 -13.40 12.81 -11.57
N TRP A 298 -13.96 12.80 -12.77
CA TRP A 298 -15.41 12.61 -12.95
C TRP A 298 -15.83 11.34 -12.20
N GLN A 299 -16.86 11.44 -11.36
CA GLN A 299 -17.28 10.30 -10.52
C GLN A 299 -17.56 9.04 -11.34
N SER A 300 -18.14 9.19 -12.52
CA SER A 300 -18.41 8.08 -13.44
C SER A 300 -17.14 7.40 -13.96
N VAL A 301 -16.03 8.13 -14.07
CA VAL A 301 -14.71 7.59 -14.45
C VAL A 301 -14.06 6.94 -13.24
N ASN A 302 -13.99 7.65 -12.11
CA ASN A 302 -13.38 7.19 -10.86
C ASN A 302 -14.01 5.87 -10.37
N GLY A 303 -15.33 5.84 -10.22
CA GLY A 303 -16.08 4.65 -9.82
C GLY A 303 -16.35 3.64 -10.94
N GLY A 304 -15.90 3.92 -12.16
CA GLY A 304 -16.13 3.10 -13.34
C GLY A 304 -14.82 2.57 -13.92
N ASN A 305 -14.43 3.06 -15.09
CA ASN A 305 -13.26 2.57 -15.83
C ASN A 305 -11.96 2.65 -15.03
N TRP A 306 -11.79 3.68 -14.20
CA TRP A 306 -10.60 3.84 -13.37
C TRP A 306 -10.48 2.72 -12.34
N LEU A 307 -11.55 2.44 -11.60
CA LEU A 307 -11.60 1.31 -10.66
C LEU A 307 -11.34 -0.04 -11.35
N GLN A 308 -11.84 -0.23 -12.57
CA GLN A 308 -11.56 -1.44 -13.35
C GLN A 308 -10.07 -1.55 -13.69
N LEU A 309 -9.43 -0.44 -14.11
CA LEU A 309 -8.01 -0.39 -14.38
C LEU A 309 -7.18 -0.68 -13.12
N GLU A 310 -7.48 -0.04 -12.00
CA GLU A 310 -6.85 -0.33 -10.70
C GLU A 310 -6.95 -1.82 -10.33
N THR A 311 -8.11 -2.44 -10.58
CA THR A 311 -8.33 -3.87 -10.32
C THR A 311 -7.52 -4.76 -11.27
N LEU A 312 -7.49 -4.45 -12.56
CA LEU A 312 -6.71 -5.21 -13.54
C LEU A 312 -5.20 -5.14 -13.23
N VAL A 313 -4.71 -3.97 -12.85
CA VAL A 313 -3.30 -3.77 -12.49
C VAL A 313 -2.95 -4.55 -11.23
N ARG A 314 -3.80 -4.54 -10.19
CA ARG A 314 -3.60 -5.36 -8.99
C ARG A 314 -3.63 -6.86 -9.28
N ASN A 315 -4.55 -7.31 -10.13
CA ASN A 315 -4.62 -8.72 -10.53
C ASN A 315 -3.36 -9.15 -11.29
N PHE A 316 -2.89 -8.30 -12.20
CA PHE A 316 -1.63 -8.52 -12.90
C PHE A 316 -0.46 -8.58 -11.91
N ALA A 317 -0.33 -7.59 -11.02
CA ALA A 317 0.72 -7.56 -10.00
C ALA A 317 0.68 -8.81 -9.12
N SER A 318 -0.50 -9.28 -8.72
CA SER A 318 -0.68 -10.49 -7.91
C SER A 318 -0.20 -11.78 -8.60
N SER A 319 -0.12 -11.77 -9.93
CA SER A 319 0.39 -12.89 -10.74
C SER A 319 1.89 -12.84 -11.01
N VAL A 320 2.57 -11.76 -10.60
CA VAL A 320 4.01 -11.57 -10.79
C VAL A 320 4.69 -11.14 -9.48
N SER A 321 5.99 -10.83 -9.54
CA SER A 321 6.72 -10.23 -8.43
C SER A 321 6.29 -8.79 -8.16
N ASN A 322 6.87 -8.14 -7.13
CA ASN A 322 6.61 -6.73 -6.83
C ASN A 322 6.78 -5.83 -8.06
N ILE A 323 5.87 -4.87 -8.20
CA ILE A 323 5.86 -3.88 -9.29
C ILE A 323 5.89 -2.48 -8.69
N ILE A 324 6.73 -1.60 -9.23
CA ILE A 324 6.62 -0.16 -8.97
C ILE A 324 5.58 0.40 -9.94
N LEU A 325 4.51 0.96 -9.38
CA LEU A 325 3.44 1.62 -10.13
C LEU A 325 3.63 3.13 -10.03
N SER A 326 3.68 3.81 -11.18
CA SER A 326 3.59 5.27 -11.26
C SER A 326 2.35 5.68 -12.04
N MET A 327 1.45 6.42 -11.38
CA MET A 327 0.23 6.94 -11.99
C MET A 327 0.43 8.40 -12.36
N LEU A 328 0.64 8.65 -13.66
CA LEU A 328 0.82 9.99 -14.21
C LEU A 328 -0.52 10.61 -14.63
N LEU A 329 -0.70 11.89 -14.30
CA LEU A 329 -1.81 12.70 -14.77
C LEU A 329 -1.34 13.57 -15.94
N GLU A 330 -1.60 13.13 -17.16
CA GLU A 330 -1.49 14.02 -18.30
C GLU A 330 -2.86 14.70 -18.53
N ASN A 331 -2.87 16.04 -18.43
CA ASN A 331 -3.96 16.95 -18.81
C ASN A 331 -5.00 17.42 -17.76
N PHE A 332 -4.68 17.57 -16.47
CA PHE A 332 -5.51 18.37 -15.53
C PHE A 332 -5.20 19.87 -15.55
N LYS A 333 -5.23 20.51 -16.72
CA LYS A 333 -4.67 21.86 -16.88
C LYS A 333 -5.48 23.03 -16.30
N TYR A 334 -6.71 22.85 -15.82
CA TYR A 334 -7.51 23.99 -15.33
C TYR A 334 -8.51 23.58 -14.25
N MET A 335 -8.16 23.70 -12.96
CA MET A 335 -9.19 23.71 -11.91
C MET A 335 -8.85 24.39 -10.58
N ILE A 336 -7.72 25.10 -10.48
CA ILE A 336 -7.40 25.88 -9.28
C ILE A 336 -6.89 27.25 -9.72
N LYS A 337 -7.82 28.21 -9.78
CA LYS A 337 -7.54 29.64 -9.79
C LYS A 337 -8.52 30.33 -8.85
#